data_AF-A0A7V1DSE3-F1
#
_entry.id   AF-A0A7V1DSE3-F1
#
_cell.length_a   1.000
_cell.length_b   1.000
_cell.length_c   1.000
_cell.angle_alpha   90.00
_cell.angle_beta   90.00
_cell.angle_gamma   90.00
#
_symmetry.space_group_name_H-M   'P 1'
#
loop_
_entity.id
_entity.type
_entity.pdbx_description
1 polymer ?
#
loop_
_entity_poly.entity_id
_entity_poly.type
_entity_poly.pdbx_seq_one_letter_code
_entity_poly.pdbx_strand_id
1 'polypeptide(L)'
;MAEPRSSGLREAASISAIVLAVYAQWIVHRNPYGFWGWLLFVAAALSMAVAAGRPEPVAAPTVVEPHRPSGTAGRIGFGFLAVLACAGATYGAAAGWHPVLPLVSWGASLILASLAVRGWTAAPPARVRQPWSALEIAAVATLLVVAALARTLWLDSLPRAYFGDEPRVAAFLYREYRGGRIPNFFTMGWNTWPVVGLSLQGIFVPWLGLHMTTLRLSAALFGTLGVLVTYLLARELGSWRLALPAAVLFAVCRTAIDFSRLGIAHSQILFFEPLALYLWWRGVNGGRALSYLWAGIATGWCMYSYNAGQLVPPLLFAWMGLAAVFAPR
;
A
#
# COMPACT_ATOMS: atom_id res chain seq x y z
N MET A 1 -0.71 19.92 31.08
CA MET A 1 -2.09 19.39 31.08
C MET A 1 -2.82 20.03 29.91
N ALA A 2 -3.06 19.30 28.81
CA ALA A 2 -3.85 19.80 27.69
C ALA A 2 -5.33 19.79 28.10
N GLU A 3 -6.04 20.91 27.92
CA GLU A 3 -7.43 21.05 28.32
C GLU A 3 -8.34 20.03 27.59
N PRO A 4 -9.15 19.23 28.32
CA PRO A 4 -10.05 18.23 27.74
C PRO A 4 -11.15 18.82 26.84
N ARG A 5 -11.43 20.13 26.93
CA ARG A 5 -12.39 20.83 26.05
C ARG A 5 -11.92 20.91 24.59
N SER A 6 -10.60 20.90 24.36
CA SER A 6 -10.03 21.05 23.01
C SER A 6 -10.10 19.75 22.18
N SER A 7 -10.14 18.57 22.81
CA SER A 7 -10.24 17.30 22.09
C SER A 7 -11.65 17.02 21.58
N GLY A 8 -12.68 17.29 22.39
CA GLY A 8 -14.08 17.07 21.99
C GLY A 8 -14.50 17.93 20.81
N LEU A 9 -14.01 19.17 20.74
CA LEU A 9 -14.29 20.08 19.61
C LEU A 9 -13.60 19.61 18.31
N ARG A 10 -12.40 19.03 18.42
CA ARG A 10 -11.69 18.43 17.28
C ARG A 10 -12.40 17.18 16.78
N GLU A 11 -12.81 16.30 17.68
CA GLU A 11 -13.58 15.09 17.33
C GLU A 11 -14.89 15.46 16.64
N ALA A 12 -15.63 16.44 17.19
CA ALA A 12 -16.85 16.95 16.57
C ALA A 12 -16.60 17.56 15.17
N ALA A 13 -15.52 18.32 15.00
CA ALA A 13 -15.14 18.89 13.70
C ALA A 13 -14.77 17.80 12.69
N SER A 14 -13.98 16.79 13.08
CA SER A 14 -13.63 15.66 12.23
C SER A 14 -14.86 14.83 11.83
N ILE A 15 -15.78 14.56 12.77
CA ILE A 15 -17.04 13.87 12.48
C ILE A 15 -17.87 14.70 11.49
N SER A 16 -17.98 16.01 11.72
CA SER A 16 -18.73 16.91 10.83
C SER A 16 -18.13 16.94 9.42
N ALA A 17 -16.80 16.95 9.30
CA ALA A 17 -16.12 16.88 8.02
C ALA A 17 -16.39 15.55 7.28
N ILE A 18 -16.42 14.42 8.01
CA ILE A 18 -16.78 13.11 7.43
C ILE A 18 -18.23 13.10 6.96
N VAL A 19 -19.16 13.60 7.77
CA VAL A 19 -20.59 13.71 7.40
C VAL A 19 -20.76 14.59 6.15
N LEU A 20 -20.03 15.71 6.09
CA LEU A 20 -20.04 16.61 4.93
C LEU A 20 -19.50 15.91 3.68
N ALA A 21 -18.43 15.12 3.79
CA ALA A 21 -17.88 14.34 2.68
C ALA A 21 -18.88 13.28 2.17
N VAL A 22 -19.57 12.58 3.08
CA VAL A 22 -20.62 11.60 2.72
C VAL A 22 -21.78 12.30 2.01
N TYR A 23 -22.21 13.47 2.49
CA TYR A 23 -23.26 14.25 1.85
C TYR A 23 -22.82 14.78 0.47
N ALA A 24 -21.59 15.27 0.35
CA ALA A 24 -20.99 15.68 -0.91
C ALA A 24 -20.99 14.53 -1.93
N GLN A 25 -20.61 13.32 -1.50
CA GLN A 25 -20.65 12.11 -2.32
C GLN A 25 -22.06 11.81 -2.84
N TRP A 26 -23.07 11.93 -1.99
CA TRP A 26 -24.47 11.72 -2.38
C TRP A 26 -24.93 12.74 -3.44
N ILE A 27 -24.53 14.01 -3.32
CA ILE A 27 -24.83 15.04 -4.33
C ILE A 27 -24.13 14.72 -5.65
N VAL A 28 -22.83 14.42 -5.63
CA VAL A 28 -22.06 14.08 -6.83
C VAL A 28 -22.63 12.83 -7.50
N HIS A 29 -23.10 11.85 -6.73
CA HIS A 29 -23.73 10.66 -7.29
C HIS A 29 -25.01 10.98 -8.06
N ARG A 30 -25.80 11.95 -7.61
CA ARG A 30 -27.02 12.38 -8.32
C ARG A 30 -26.74 13.32 -9.49
N ASN A 31 -25.70 14.14 -9.39
CA ASN A 31 -25.29 15.07 -10.45
C ASN A 31 -23.76 15.15 -10.53
N PRO A 32 -23.11 14.26 -11.30
CA PRO A 32 -21.65 14.16 -11.33
C PRO A 32 -20.97 15.40 -11.95
N TYR A 33 -21.70 16.15 -12.78
CA TYR A 33 -21.23 17.39 -13.39
C TYR A 33 -21.56 18.64 -12.55
N GLY A 34 -22.21 18.47 -11.40
CA GLY A 34 -22.61 19.55 -10.51
C GLY A 34 -21.43 20.10 -9.71
N PHE A 35 -21.11 21.38 -9.90
CA PHE A 35 -20.04 22.10 -9.20
C PHE A 35 -20.12 21.98 -7.67
N TRP A 36 -21.33 22.10 -7.10
CA TRP A 36 -21.53 22.17 -5.65
C TRP A 36 -21.13 20.90 -4.91
N GLY A 37 -21.35 19.71 -5.48
CA GLY A 37 -20.94 18.45 -4.86
C GLY A 37 -19.41 18.37 -4.71
N TRP A 38 -18.69 18.79 -5.76
CA TRP A 38 -17.23 18.85 -5.73
C TRP A 38 -16.70 19.93 -4.79
N LEU A 39 -17.34 21.11 -4.72
CA LEU A 39 -16.96 22.15 -3.76
C LEU A 39 -17.13 21.68 -2.31
N LEU A 40 -18.19 20.92 -2.00
CA LEU A 40 -18.40 20.36 -0.67
C LEU A 40 -17.34 19.32 -0.29
N PHE A 41 -16.81 18.56 -1.26
CA PHE A 41 -15.65 17.69 -1.03
C PHE A 41 -14.41 18.49 -0.63
N VAL A 42 -14.14 19.60 -1.32
CA VAL A 42 -13.03 20.51 -0.97
C VAL A 42 -13.24 21.11 0.42
N ALA A 43 -14.45 21.56 0.73
CA ALA A 43 -14.78 22.11 2.05
C ALA A 43 -14.61 21.08 3.17
N ALA A 44 -15.06 19.83 2.95
CA ALA A 44 -14.88 18.73 3.89
C ALA A 44 -13.38 18.42 4.12
N ALA A 45 -12.59 18.38 3.04
CA ALA A 45 -11.15 18.14 3.13
C ALA A 45 -10.42 19.27 3.87
N LEU A 46 -10.74 20.54 3.58
CA LEU A 46 -10.16 21.70 4.28
C LEU A 46 -10.56 21.72 5.76
N SER A 47 -11.83 21.42 6.07
CA SER A 47 -12.31 21.32 7.46
C SER A 47 -11.55 20.24 8.23
N MET A 48 -11.35 19.06 7.62
CA MET A 48 -10.55 17.99 8.21
C MET A 48 -9.08 18.41 8.38
N ALA A 49 -8.48 19.07 7.40
CA ALA A 49 -7.11 19.56 7.47
C ALA A 49 -6.93 20.58 8.61
N VAL A 50 -7.89 21.48 8.82
CA VAL A 50 -7.88 22.45 9.93
C VAL A 50 -8.07 21.73 11.28
N ALA A 51 -8.96 20.76 11.37
CA ALA A 51 -9.16 19.96 12.58
C ALA A 51 -7.93 19.12 12.95
N ALA A 52 -7.21 18.63 11.95
CA ALA A 52 -5.98 17.84 12.09
C ALA A 52 -4.71 18.68 12.28
N GLY A 53 -4.68 19.91 11.74
CA GLY A 53 -3.48 20.74 11.60
C GLY A 53 -2.97 21.44 12.87
N ARG A 54 -3.52 21.13 14.05
CA ARG A 54 -2.94 21.60 15.31
C ARG A 54 -1.91 20.58 15.79
N PRO A 55 -0.61 20.92 15.80
CA PRO A 55 0.43 19.99 16.22
C PRO A 55 0.14 19.57 17.65
N GLU A 56 -0.08 18.26 17.85
CA GLU A 56 0.08 17.73 19.20
C GLU A 56 1.55 17.85 19.56
N PRO A 57 1.89 18.31 20.78
CA PRO A 57 3.26 18.35 21.22
C PRO A 57 3.82 16.92 21.14
N VAL A 58 4.64 16.68 20.14
CA VAL A 58 5.41 15.44 20.03
C VAL A 58 6.35 15.50 21.21
N ALA A 59 6.17 14.56 22.16
CA ALA A 59 7.09 14.43 23.28
C ALA A 59 8.51 14.39 22.71
N ALA A 60 9.41 15.19 23.30
CA ALA A 60 10.80 15.23 22.86
C ALA A 60 11.30 13.78 22.72
N PRO A 61 11.86 13.39 21.56
CA PRO A 61 12.34 12.04 21.37
C PRO A 61 13.30 11.72 22.51
N THR A 62 13.11 10.59 23.18
CA THR A 62 14.13 10.05 24.07
C THR A 62 15.42 9.99 23.26
N VAL A 63 16.48 10.66 23.73
CA VAL A 63 17.79 10.70 23.07
C VAL A 63 18.33 9.27 23.05
N VAL A 64 18.03 8.55 21.97
CA VAL A 64 18.66 7.28 21.65
C VAL A 64 19.70 7.63 20.60
N GLU A 65 20.98 7.55 20.96
CA GLU A 65 22.03 7.76 19.98
C GLU A 65 21.86 6.80 18.81
N PRO A 66 22.06 7.26 17.56
CA PRO A 66 22.05 6.39 16.40
C PRO A 66 23.07 5.27 16.57
N HIS A 67 22.59 4.07 16.87
CA HIS A 67 23.42 2.89 17.01
C HIS A 67 23.80 2.36 15.63
N ARG A 68 25.09 2.39 15.33
CA ARG A 68 25.68 1.68 14.20
C ARG A 68 26.15 0.31 14.71
N PRO A 69 25.54 -0.79 14.26
CA PRO A 69 25.96 -2.12 14.67
C PRO A 69 27.40 -2.41 14.21
N SER A 70 28.13 -3.22 14.99
CA SER A 70 29.47 -3.69 14.66
C SER A 70 29.49 -4.54 13.37
N GLY A 71 30.67 -4.70 12.77
CA GLY A 71 30.85 -5.49 11.54
C GLY A 71 30.57 -4.73 10.22
N THR A 72 30.95 -3.45 10.16
CA THR A 72 30.70 -2.55 9.00
C THR A 72 31.20 -3.13 7.67
N ALA A 73 32.37 -3.80 7.65
CA ALA A 73 32.92 -4.38 6.42
C ALA A 73 32.03 -5.48 5.81
N GLY A 74 31.54 -6.42 6.63
CA GLY A 74 30.63 -7.47 6.16
C GLY A 74 29.29 -6.93 5.66
N ARG A 75 28.79 -5.87 6.29
CA ARG A 75 27.56 -5.18 5.88
C ARG A 75 27.71 -4.43 4.56
N ILE A 76 28.84 -3.74 4.37
CA ILE A 76 29.20 -3.13 3.07
C ILE A 76 29.29 -4.23 2.01
N GLY A 77 29.89 -5.37 2.34
CA GLY A 77 29.93 -6.55 1.47
C GLY A 77 28.53 -7.00 1.04
N PHE A 78 27.60 -7.18 1.99
CA PHE A 78 26.20 -7.52 1.68
C PHE A 78 25.51 -6.45 0.83
N GLY A 79 25.75 -5.17 1.11
CA GLY A 79 25.20 -4.06 0.31
C GLY A 79 25.73 -4.07 -1.12
N PHE A 80 27.02 -4.26 -1.31
CA PHE A 80 27.64 -4.37 -2.63
C PHE A 80 27.12 -5.58 -3.41
N LEU A 81 27.04 -6.75 -2.77
CA LEU A 81 26.46 -7.95 -3.38
C LEU A 81 24.98 -7.77 -3.72
N ALA A 82 24.22 -7.03 -2.91
CA ALA A 82 22.83 -6.70 -3.24
C ALA A 82 22.73 -5.85 -4.51
N VAL A 83 23.59 -4.83 -4.66
CA VAL A 83 23.66 -4.00 -5.87
C VAL A 83 24.05 -4.83 -7.09
N LEU A 84 25.08 -5.69 -6.97
CA LEU A 84 25.48 -6.57 -8.05
C LEU A 84 24.37 -7.55 -8.45
N ALA A 85 23.66 -8.14 -7.49
CA ALA A 85 22.54 -9.04 -7.75
C ALA A 85 21.37 -8.31 -8.44
N CYS A 86 21.08 -7.07 -8.04
CA CYS A 86 20.06 -6.24 -8.69
C CYS A 86 20.47 -5.84 -10.13
N ALA A 87 21.73 -5.45 -10.33
CA ALA A 87 22.28 -5.15 -11.65
C ALA A 87 22.26 -6.40 -12.56
N GLY A 88 22.64 -7.55 -12.03
CA GLY A 88 22.57 -8.84 -12.72
C GLY A 88 21.15 -9.24 -13.08
N ALA A 89 20.18 -9.00 -12.19
CA ALA A 89 18.76 -9.21 -12.50
C ALA A 89 18.30 -8.33 -13.65
N THR A 90 18.66 -7.04 -13.62
CA THR A 90 18.30 -6.07 -14.66
C THR A 90 18.92 -6.44 -16.00
N TYR A 91 20.22 -6.68 -16.01
CA TYR A 91 20.95 -7.07 -17.22
C TYR A 91 20.44 -8.41 -17.77
N GLY A 92 20.29 -9.43 -16.92
CA GLY A 92 19.82 -10.74 -17.35
C GLY A 92 18.40 -10.70 -17.92
N ALA A 93 17.51 -9.90 -17.32
CA ALA A 93 16.17 -9.70 -17.86
C ALA A 93 16.20 -8.97 -19.22
N ALA A 94 17.08 -7.98 -19.39
CA ALA A 94 17.24 -7.23 -20.65
C ALA A 94 17.92 -8.07 -21.75
N ALA A 95 18.88 -8.93 -21.38
CA ALA A 95 19.61 -9.81 -22.28
C ALA A 95 18.81 -11.06 -22.68
N GLY A 96 17.58 -11.22 -22.20
CA GLY A 96 16.72 -12.35 -22.53
C GLY A 96 17.17 -13.68 -21.92
N TRP A 97 17.86 -13.64 -20.78
CA TRP A 97 18.20 -14.86 -20.03
C TRP A 97 16.93 -15.59 -19.58
N HIS A 98 17.09 -16.87 -19.22
CA HIS A 98 15.98 -17.64 -18.66
C HIS A 98 15.37 -16.91 -17.44
N PRO A 99 14.04 -16.63 -17.42
CA PRO A 99 13.43 -15.70 -16.44
C PRO A 99 13.63 -16.03 -14.96
N VAL A 100 13.90 -17.29 -14.63
CA VAL A 100 14.24 -17.72 -13.26
C VAL A 100 15.54 -17.06 -12.77
N LEU A 101 16.53 -16.85 -13.64
CA LEU A 101 17.82 -16.29 -13.23
C LEU A 101 17.72 -14.83 -12.78
N PRO A 102 17.07 -13.91 -13.54
CA PRO A 102 16.77 -12.57 -13.04
C PRO A 102 15.92 -12.57 -11.79
N LEU A 103 14.91 -13.45 -11.70
CA LEU A 103 14.01 -13.51 -10.55
C LEU A 103 14.73 -13.92 -9.26
N VAL A 104 15.59 -14.95 -9.33
CA VAL A 104 16.40 -15.39 -8.20
C VAL A 104 17.42 -14.32 -7.81
N SER A 105 18.09 -13.71 -8.79
CA SER A 105 19.02 -12.60 -8.55
C SER A 105 18.34 -11.41 -7.88
N TRP A 106 17.13 -11.06 -8.32
CA TRP A 106 16.32 -10.01 -7.72
C TRP A 106 15.93 -10.37 -6.28
N GLY A 107 15.43 -11.58 -6.03
CA GLY A 107 15.10 -12.04 -4.68
C GLY A 107 16.32 -12.04 -3.73
N ALA A 108 17.47 -12.51 -4.22
CA ALA A 108 18.73 -12.47 -3.48
C ALA A 108 19.14 -11.04 -3.12
N SER A 109 18.95 -10.08 -4.03
CA SER A 109 19.26 -8.67 -3.77
C SER A 109 18.47 -8.11 -2.58
N LEU A 110 17.19 -8.46 -2.44
CA LEU A 110 16.34 -8.00 -1.34
C LEU A 110 16.79 -8.58 0.01
N ILE A 111 17.17 -9.86 0.02
CA ILE A 111 17.67 -10.55 1.21
C ILE A 111 19.00 -9.93 1.64
N LEU A 112 19.95 -9.79 0.70
CA LEU A 112 21.27 -9.21 0.96
C LEU A 112 21.16 -7.76 1.44
N ALA A 113 20.32 -6.94 0.81
CA ALA A 113 20.06 -5.57 1.27
C ALA A 113 19.49 -5.54 2.69
N SER A 114 18.57 -6.47 3.01
CA SER A 114 18.00 -6.57 4.36
C SER A 114 19.04 -6.96 5.40
N LEU A 115 19.96 -7.86 5.07
CA LEU A 115 21.08 -8.25 5.93
C LEU A 115 22.06 -7.09 6.14
N ALA A 116 22.36 -6.32 5.10
CA ALA A 116 23.26 -5.16 5.18
C ALA A 116 22.79 -4.13 6.22
N VAL A 117 21.48 -3.84 6.25
CA VAL A 117 20.89 -2.81 7.12
C VAL A 117 20.29 -3.36 8.41
N ARG A 118 20.35 -4.68 8.66
CA ARG A 118 19.72 -5.31 9.82
C ARG A 118 20.26 -4.75 11.14
N GLY A 119 19.38 -4.24 11.99
CA GLY A 119 19.77 -3.67 13.30
C GLY A 119 20.39 -2.28 13.23
N TRP A 120 20.50 -1.68 12.04
CA TRP A 120 20.93 -0.29 11.92
C TRP A 120 19.77 0.66 12.23
N THR A 121 19.99 1.57 13.17
CA THR A 121 19.14 2.74 13.43
C THR A 121 19.69 3.95 12.67
N ALA A 122 18.96 4.36 11.63
CA ALA A 122 19.27 5.52 10.80
C ALA A 122 18.94 6.85 11.50
N ALA A 123 17.93 6.84 12.38
CA ALA A 123 17.51 7.98 13.18
C ALA A 123 17.03 7.52 14.57
N PRO A 124 17.02 8.41 15.58
CA PRO A 124 16.32 8.14 16.83
C PRO A 124 14.82 7.95 16.57
N PRO A 125 14.12 7.10 17.36
CA PRO A 125 12.68 6.95 17.23
C PRO A 125 11.97 8.23 17.68
N ALA A 126 11.12 8.77 16.82
CA ALA A 126 10.34 9.98 17.08
C ALA A 126 9.04 9.70 17.86
N ARG A 127 8.53 8.45 17.84
CA ARG A 127 7.30 8.06 18.55
C ARG A 127 7.44 6.74 19.27
N VAL A 128 6.91 6.68 20.50
CA VAL A 128 6.73 5.43 21.24
C VAL A 128 5.54 4.66 20.65
N ARG A 129 5.76 3.39 20.30
CA ARG A 129 4.70 2.54 19.77
C ARG A 129 3.78 2.10 20.89
N GLN A 130 2.48 2.37 20.72
CA GLN A 130 1.49 1.78 21.60
C GLN A 130 1.31 0.30 21.26
N PRO A 131 1.30 -0.60 22.26
CA PRO A 131 0.99 -2.01 22.06
C PRO A 131 -0.44 -2.17 21.53
N TRP A 132 -0.72 -3.31 20.91
CA TRP A 132 -2.06 -3.64 20.44
C TRP A 132 -2.87 -4.19 21.62
N SER A 133 -4.09 -3.68 21.80
CA SER A 133 -5.02 -4.27 22.76
C SER A 133 -5.74 -5.49 22.15
N ALA A 134 -6.19 -6.43 23.00
CA ALA A 134 -6.95 -7.58 22.52
C ALA A 134 -8.24 -7.16 21.78
N LEU A 135 -8.92 -6.12 22.26
CA LEU A 135 -10.11 -5.54 21.63
C LEU A 135 -9.78 -4.98 20.24
N GLU A 136 -8.68 -4.26 20.10
CA GLU A 136 -8.20 -3.73 18.83
C GLU A 136 -7.90 -4.84 17.82
N ILE A 137 -7.20 -5.89 18.25
CA ILE A 137 -6.93 -7.08 17.42
C ILE A 137 -8.25 -7.73 16.97
N ALA A 138 -9.19 -7.95 17.90
CA ALA A 138 -10.48 -8.54 17.60
C ALA A 138 -11.32 -7.68 16.64
N ALA A 139 -11.30 -6.36 16.80
CA ALA A 139 -11.98 -5.41 15.92
C ALA A 139 -11.40 -5.44 14.50
N VAL A 140 -10.07 -5.42 14.38
CA VAL A 140 -9.38 -5.51 13.07
C VAL A 140 -9.66 -6.88 12.42
N ALA A 141 -9.55 -7.97 13.18
CA ALA A 141 -9.83 -9.31 12.65
C ALA A 141 -11.28 -9.43 12.14
N THR A 142 -12.24 -8.93 12.91
CA THR A 142 -13.65 -8.90 12.51
C THR A 142 -13.85 -8.06 11.25
N LEU A 143 -13.23 -6.88 11.18
CA LEU A 143 -13.29 -6.01 10.02
C LEU A 143 -12.70 -6.68 8.78
N LEU A 144 -11.60 -7.42 8.91
CA LEU A 144 -10.99 -8.15 7.80
C LEU A 144 -11.88 -9.30 7.33
N VAL A 145 -12.58 -9.99 8.22
CA VAL A 145 -13.58 -11.00 7.84
C VAL A 145 -14.71 -10.35 7.05
N VAL A 146 -15.26 -9.23 7.52
CA VAL A 146 -16.31 -8.49 6.79
C VAL A 146 -15.81 -8.02 5.42
N ALA A 147 -14.60 -7.45 5.37
CA ALA A 147 -13.99 -6.99 4.13
C ALA A 147 -13.74 -8.13 3.13
N ALA A 148 -13.27 -9.28 3.61
CA ALA A 148 -13.07 -10.48 2.82
C ALA A 148 -14.39 -10.98 2.25
N LEU A 149 -15.43 -11.14 3.10
CA LEU A 149 -16.76 -11.57 2.68
C LEU A 149 -17.35 -10.64 1.62
N ALA A 150 -17.26 -9.33 1.82
CA ALA A 150 -17.74 -8.34 0.84
C ALA A 150 -17.04 -8.46 -0.54
N ARG A 151 -15.80 -8.96 -0.56
CA ARG A 151 -14.99 -9.11 -1.77
C ARG A 151 -15.03 -10.52 -2.37
N THR A 152 -15.37 -11.55 -1.59
CA THR A 152 -15.33 -12.96 -2.03
C THR A 152 -16.70 -13.61 -2.24
N LEU A 153 -17.73 -13.17 -1.53
CA LEU A 153 -19.07 -13.73 -1.71
C LEU A 153 -19.57 -13.46 -3.13
N TRP A 154 -20.10 -14.50 -3.78
CA TRP A 154 -20.67 -14.45 -5.13
C TRP A 154 -19.70 -13.96 -6.21
N LEU A 155 -18.40 -14.23 -6.09
CA LEU A 155 -17.42 -13.82 -7.13
C LEU A 155 -17.69 -14.44 -8.50
N ASP A 156 -18.37 -15.57 -8.54
CA ASP A 156 -18.79 -16.31 -9.73
C ASP A 156 -19.96 -15.65 -10.47
N SER A 157 -20.80 -14.90 -9.75
CA SER A 157 -22.06 -14.37 -10.23
C SER A 157 -22.13 -12.84 -10.19
N LEU A 158 -21.26 -12.18 -9.40
CA LEU A 158 -21.16 -10.73 -9.26
C LEU A 158 -19.71 -10.23 -9.40
N PRO A 159 -19.45 -9.27 -10.31
CA PRO A 159 -20.41 -8.60 -11.19
C PRO A 159 -20.97 -9.52 -12.29
N ARG A 160 -22.25 -9.31 -12.67
CA ARG A 160 -22.99 -10.13 -13.64
C ARG A 160 -22.41 -10.08 -15.05
N ALA A 161 -21.82 -8.94 -15.41
CA ALA A 161 -21.12 -8.76 -16.66
C ALA A 161 -19.62 -8.91 -16.42
N TYR A 162 -18.94 -9.53 -17.37
CA TYR A 162 -17.48 -9.47 -17.43
C TYR A 162 -17.07 -8.09 -17.91
N PHE A 163 -16.21 -7.44 -17.15
CA PHE A 163 -15.55 -6.23 -17.61
C PHE A 163 -14.62 -6.60 -18.78
N GLY A 164 -14.59 -5.76 -19.82
CA GLY A 164 -14.02 -6.13 -21.12
C GLY A 164 -12.55 -6.56 -21.10
N ASP A 165 -11.81 -6.17 -20.06
CA ASP A 165 -10.40 -6.51 -19.89
C ASP A 165 -10.17 -7.82 -19.13
N GLU A 166 -11.12 -8.31 -18.32
CA GLU A 166 -10.92 -9.54 -17.54
C GLU A 166 -10.64 -10.76 -18.45
N PRO A 167 -11.41 -11.01 -19.54
CA PRO A 167 -11.11 -12.11 -20.45
C PRO A 167 -9.76 -11.93 -21.18
N ARG A 168 -9.29 -10.69 -21.37
CA ARG A 168 -8.01 -10.41 -22.03
C ARG A 168 -6.83 -10.71 -21.09
N VAL A 169 -6.96 -10.39 -19.80
CA VAL A 169 -6.02 -10.81 -18.77
C VAL A 169 -5.97 -12.33 -18.68
N ALA A 170 -7.13 -13.00 -18.70
CA ALA A 170 -7.18 -14.46 -18.73
C ALA A 170 -6.47 -15.04 -19.98
N ALA A 171 -6.73 -14.49 -21.17
CA ALA A 171 -6.07 -14.92 -22.40
C ALA A 171 -4.55 -14.69 -22.38
N PHE A 172 -4.09 -13.57 -21.82
CA PHE A 172 -2.67 -13.31 -21.59
C PHE A 172 -2.05 -14.37 -20.67
N LEU A 173 -2.65 -14.61 -19.50
CA LEU A 173 -2.17 -15.61 -18.55
C LEU A 173 -2.14 -17.01 -19.17
N TYR A 174 -3.19 -17.39 -19.91
CA TYR A 174 -3.21 -18.65 -20.64
C TYR A 174 -2.04 -18.75 -21.60
N ARG A 175 -1.81 -17.73 -22.45
CA ARG A 175 -0.75 -17.76 -23.46
C ARG A 175 0.66 -17.78 -22.85
N GLU A 176 0.93 -16.93 -21.87
CA GLU A 176 2.27 -16.75 -21.32
C GLU A 176 2.71 -17.90 -20.41
N TYR A 177 1.75 -18.55 -19.72
CA TYR A 177 2.04 -19.61 -18.75
C TYR A 177 1.71 -21.02 -19.25
N ARG A 178 1.20 -21.17 -20.48
CA ARG A 178 0.92 -22.48 -21.08
C ARG A 178 2.18 -23.34 -21.15
N GLY A 179 2.04 -24.62 -20.81
CA GLY A 179 3.13 -25.59 -20.90
C GLY A 179 4.23 -25.42 -19.86
N GLY A 180 3.94 -24.75 -18.74
CA GLY A 180 4.92 -24.53 -17.65
C GLY A 180 5.92 -23.41 -17.93
N ARG A 181 5.65 -22.56 -18.93
CA ARG A 181 6.50 -21.39 -19.23
C ARG A 181 6.41 -20.37 -18.10
N ILE A 182 7.56 -19.80 -17.75
CA ILE A 182 7.68 -18.68 -16.82
C ILE A 182 7.98 -17.44 -17.66
N PRO A 183 7.13 -16.40 -17.69
CA PRO A 183 7.43 -15.20 -18.46
C PRO A 183 8.52 -14.37 -17.80
N ASN A 184 9.10 -13.46 -18.57
CA ASN A 184 9.96 -12.43 -18.01
C ASN A 184 9.10 -11.45 -17.19
N PHE A 185 9.26 -11.46 -15.87
CA PHE A 185 8.50 -10.61 -14.95
C PHE A 185 8.85 -9.12 -15.10
N PHE A 186 10.06 -8.79 -15.59
CA PHE A 186 10.55 -7.42 -15.65
C PHE A 186 10.26 -6.73 -16.99
N THR A 187 9.20 -7.16 -17.68
CA THR A 187 8.74 -6.55 -18.94
C THR A 187 7.29 -6.08 -18.85
N MET A 188 6.84 -5.39 -19.90
CA MET A 188 5.45 -5.03 -20.07
C MET A 188 4.72 -6.14 -20.84
N GLY A 189 3.52 -6.48 -20.39
CA GLY A 189 2.63 -7.46 -20.98
C GLY A 189 1.51 -6.82 -21.79
N TRP A 190 0.35 -7.49 -21.78
CA TRP A 190 -0.84 -6.99 -22.47
C TRP A 190 -1.23 -5.58 -21.99
N ASN A 191 -1.66 -4.73 -22.93
CA ASN A 191 -2.03 -3.33 -22.69
C ASN A 191 -0.94 -2.49 -21.98
N THR A 192 0.34 -2.84 -22.22
CA THR A 192 1.51 -2.25 -21.56
C THR A 192 1.44 -2.26 -20.03
N TRP A 193 0.71 -3.22 -19.45
CA TRP A 193 0.70 -3.43 -18.00
C TRP A 193 1.91 -4.26 -17.58
N PRO A 194 2.50 -4.03 -16.39
CA PRO A 194 3.62 -4.82 -15.92
C PRO A 194 3.27 -6.31 -15.86
N VAL A 195 4.16 -7.18 -16.35
CA VAL A 195 3.94 -8.62 -16.29
C VAL A 195 3.76 -9.06 -14.84
N VAL A 196 4.55 -8.57 -13.90
CA VAL A 196 4.39 -8.81 -12.45
C VAL A 196 2.94 -8.62 -11.99
N GLY A 197 2.32 -7.49 -12.33
CA GLY A 197 0.93 -7.22 -11.94
C GLY A 197 -0.07 -8.19 -12.57
N LEU A 198 0.11 -8.52 -13.84
CA LEU A 198 -0.70 -9.54 -14.51
C LEU A 198 -0.50 -10.91 -13.86
N SER A 199 0.73 -11.28 -13.50
CA SER A 199 1.07 -12.52 -12.80
C SER A 199 0.41 -12.61 -11.43
N LEU A 200 0.44 -11.52 -10.66
CA LEU A 200 -0.22 -11.43 -9.37
C LEU A 200 -1.73 -11.63 -9.50
N GLN A 201 -2.35 -11.15 -10.58
CA GLN A 201 -3.76 -11.42 -10.85
C GLN A 201 -4.04 -12.92 -11.02
N GLY A 202 -3.11 -13.62 -11.65
CA GLY A 202 -3.14 -15.06 -11.86
C GLY A 202 -2.59 -15.90 -10.71
N ILE A 203 -2.28 -15.32 -9.54
CA ILE A 203 -1.53 -16.02 -8.48
C ILE A 203 -2.16 -17.36 -8.11
N PHE A 204 -3.49 -17.48 -8.08
CA PHE A 204 -4.19 -18.71 -7.70
C PHE A 204 -4.41 -19.72 -8.84
N VAL A 205 -4.12 -19.34 -10.09
CA VAL A 205 -4.36 -20.18 -11.28
C VAL A 205 -3.66 -21.54 -11.21
N PRO A 206 -2.41 -21.67 -10.72
CA PRO A 206 -1.73 -22.97 -10.64
C PRO A 206 -2.46 -24.00 -9.76
N TRP A 207 -3.27 -23.56 -8.79
CA TRP A 207 -3.95 -24.45 -7.85
C TRP A 207 -5.44 -24.63 -8.15
N LEU A 208 -6.10 -23.57 -8.63
CA LEU A 208 -7.55 -23.55 -8.82
C LEU A 208 -7.99 -23.57 -10.29
N GLY A 209 -7.04 -23.55 -11.22
CA GLY A 209 -7.33 -23.45 -12.65
C GLY A 209 -7.66 -22.03 -13.11
N LEU A 210 -7.61 -21.82 -14.42
CA LEU A 210 -7.86 -20.51 -15.04
C LEU A 210 -9.37 -20.30 -15.23
N HIS A 211 -10.00 -19.75 -14.18
CA HIS A 211 -11.40 -19.32 -14.19
C HIS A 211 -11.50 -17.84 -13.81
N MET A 212 -12.60 -17.19 -14.17
CA MET A 212 -12.79 -15.79 -13.80
C MET A 212 -12.85 -15.60 -12.28
N THR A 213 -13.50 -16.54 -11.58
CA THR A 213 -13.53 -16.60 -10.12
C THR A 213 -12.13 -16.64 -9.52
N THR A 214 -11.23 -17.45 -10.08
CA THR A 214 -9.83 -17.55 -9.64
C THR A 214 -9.10 -16.22 -9.81
N LEU A 215 -9.29 -15.52 -10.94
CA LEU A 215 -8.70 -14.20 -11.14
C LEU A 215 -9.26 -13.19 -10.14
N ARG A 216 -10.59 -13.13 -9.99
CA ARG A 216 -11.24 -12.22 -9.04
C ARG A 216 -10.87 -12.50 -7.59
N LEU A 217 -10.55 -13.76 -7.24
CA LEU A 217 -10.07 -14.13 -5.91
C LEU A 217 -8.74 -13.44 -5.58
N SER A 218 -7.84 -13.30 -6.56
CA SER A 218 -6.61 -12.50 -6.38
C SER A 218 -6.94 -11.05 -6.06
N ALA A 219 -7.88 -10.45 -6.80
CA ALA A 219 -8.28 -9.08 -6.53
C ALA A 219 -8.94 -8.90 -5.15
N ALA A 220 -9.74 -9.88 -4.74
CA ALA A 220 -10.37 -9.89 -3.42
C ALA A 220 -9.33 -9.98 -2.30
N LEU A 221 -8.27 -10.78 -2.49
CA LEU A 221 -7.14 -10.87 -1.56
C LEU A 221 -6.46 -9.50 -1.40
N PHE A 222 -6.01 -8.90 -2.50
CA PHE A 222 -5.30 -7.61 -2.42
C PHE A 222 -6.19 -6.48 -1.90
N GLY A 223 -7.47 -6.46 -2.28
CA GLY A 223 -8.44 -5.52 -1.72
C GLY A 223 -8.64 -5.66 -0.20
N THR A 224 -8.64 -6.90 0.30
CA THR A 224 -8.77 -7.19 1.74
C THR A 224 -7.49 -6.82 2.49
N LEU A 225 -6.33 -7.15 1.93
CA LEU A 225 -5.04 -6.73 2.49
C LEU A 225 -4.89 -5.21 2.47
N GLY A 226 -5.47 -4.52 1.48
CA GLY A 226 -5.56 -3.06 1.43
C GLY A 226 -6.24 -2.50 2.69
N VAL A 227 -7.36 -3.09 3.15
CA VAL A 227 -8.02 -2.69 4.41
C VAL A 227 -7.06 -2.79 5.61
N LEU A 228 -6.34 -3.92 5.73
CA LEU A 228 -5.37 -4.12 6.81
C LEU A 228 -4.28 -3.04 6.76
N VAL A 229 -3.72 -2.77 5.60
CA VAL A 229 -2.61 -1.83 5.49
C VAL A 229 -3.08 -0.38 5.64
N THR A 230 -4.28 -0.02 5.20
CA THR A 230 -4.91 1.27 5.51
C THR A 230 -5.06 1.47 7.01
N TYR A 231 -5.50 0.43 7.73
CA TYR A 231 -5.53 0.45 9.19
C TYR A 231 -4.14 0.70 9.78
N LEU A 232 -3.12 -0.06 9.35
CA LEU A 232 -1.75 0.07 9.83
C LEU A 232 -1.17 1.47 9.59
N LEU A 233 -1.39 2.03 8.39
CA LEU A 233 -0.98 3.38 8.03
C LEU A 233 -1.64 4.42 8.93
N ALA A 234 -2.98 4.40 9.04
CA ALA A 234 -3.72 5.37 9.85
C ALA A 234 -3.36 5.27 11.34
N ARG A 235 -3.07 4.06 11.82
CA ARG A 235 -2.59 3.83 13.18
C ARG A 235 -1.19 4.40 13.40
N GLU A 236 -0.29 4.26 12.43
CA GLU A 236 1.06 4.82 12.49
C GLU A 236 1.05 6.37 12.43
N LEU A 237 0.10 6.94 11.69
CA LEU A 237 -0.11 8.39 11.60
C LEU A 237 -0.69 8.98 12.90
N GLY A 238 -1.57 8.24 13.58
CA GLY A 238 -2.27 8.73 14.76
C GLY A 238 -2.46 7.64 15.81
N SER A 239 -3.70 7.19 15.98
CA SER A 239 -4.09 6.20 16.98
C SER A 239 -5.07 5.19 16.39
N TRP A 240 -5.29 4.09 17.11
CA TRP A 240 -6.25 3.08 16.71
C TRP A 240 -7.69 3.62 16.57
N ARG A 241 -8.02 4.70 17.31
CA ARG A 241 -9.32 5.38 17.24
C ARG A 241 -9.56 6.10 15.91
N LEU A 242 -8.49 6.56 15.27
CA LEU A 242 -8.53 7.12 13.91
C LEU A 242 -8.40 6.02 12.84
N ALA A 243 -7.63 4.98 13.15
CA ALA A 243 -7.36 3.89 12.24
C ALA A 243 -8.59 3.01 11.94
N LEU A 244 -9.39 2.70 12.96
CA LEU A 244 -10.59 1.88 12.77
C LEU A 244 -11.60 2.55 11.82
N PRO A 245 -12.02 3.81 12.00
CA PRO A 245 -12.90 4.49 11.04
C PRO A 245 -12.32 4.54 9.62
N ALA A 246 -11.02 4.85 9.47
CA ALA A 246 -10.39 4.87 8.15
C ALA A 246 -10.45 3.50 7.45
N ALA A 247 -10.16 2.43 8.18
CA ALA A 247 -10.23 1.07 7.66
C ALA A 247 -11.67 0.63 7.37
N VAL A 248 -12.64 1.02 8.21
CA VAL A 248 -14.07 0.76 7.99
C VAL A 248 -14.55 1.44 6.72
N LEU A 249 -14.24 2.73 6.54
CA LEU A 249 -14.59 3.47 5.33
C LEU A 249 -14.01 2.81 4.08
N PHE A 250 -12.75 2.35 4.13
CA PHE A 250 -12.14 1.62 3.02
C PHE A 250 -12.76 0.23 2.79
N ALA A 251 -13.11 -0.47 3.86
CA ALA A 251 -13.72 -1.81 3.79
C ALA A 251 -15.08 -1.79 3.10
N VAL A 252 -15.91 -0.76 3.35
CA VAL A 252 -17.26 -0.60 2.80
C VAL A 252 -17.32 0.34 1.59
N CYS A 253 -16.20 0.97 1.22
CA CYS A 253 -16.13 1.86 0.06
C CYS A 253 -16.51 1.07 -1.20
N ARG A 254 -17.62 1.46 -1.84
CA ARG A 254 -18.12 0.82 -3.06
C ARG A 254 -17.05 0.71 -4.14
N THR A 255 -16.34 1.79 -4.44
CA THR A 255 -15.29 1.81 -5.47
C THR A 255 -14.15 0.85 -5.12
N ALA A 256 -13.74 0.79 -3.86
CA ALA A 256 -12.70 -0.13 -3.41
C ALA A 256 -13.18 -1.59 -3.55
N ILE A 257 -14.43 -1.88 -3.19
CA ILE A 257 -15.03 -3.22 -3.36
C ILE A 257 -15.12 -3.58 -4.85
N ASP A 258 -15.65 -2.70 -5.69
CA ASP A 258 -15.85 -2.94 -7.12
C ASP A 258 -14.51 -3.30 -7.79
N PHE A 259 -13.44 -2.53 -7.56
CA PHE A 259 -12.11 -2.86 -8.10
C PHE A 259 -11.47 -4.11 -7.47
N SER A 260 -11.86 -4.46 -6.25
CA SER A 260 -11.44 -5.71 -5.58
C SER A 260 -12.21 -6.94 -6.05
N ARG A 261 -13.20 -6.78 -6.95
CA ARG A 261 -14.04 -7.87 -7.47
C ARG A 261 -13.87 -8.08 -8.98
N LEU A 262 -12.96 -7.35 -9.61
CA LEU A 262 -12.63 -7.50 -11.02
C LEU A 262 -11.36 -8.35 -11.19
N GLY A 263 -11.34 -9.22 -12.19
CA GLY A 263 -10.21 -10.05 -12.60
C GLY A 263 -9.08 -9.29 -13.27
N ILE A 264 -8.78 -8.06 -12.83
CA ILE A 264 -7.75 -7.16 -13.38
C ILE A 264 -6.90 -6.55 -12.27
N ALA A 265 -5.67 -6.15 -12.60
CA ALA A 265 -4.60 -5.82 -11.64
C ALA A 265 -4.82 -4.56 -10.77
N HIS A 266 -5.94 -3.87 -10.87
CA HIS A 266 -6.20 -2.60 -10.16
C HIS A 266 -6.17 -2.75 -8.64
N SER A 267 -6.69 -3.86 -8.11
CA SER A 267 -6.75 -4.11 -6.67
C SER A 267 -5.37 -4.20 -5.99
N GLN A 268 -4.30 -4.48 -6.74
CA GLN A 268 -2.95 -4.60 -6.18
C GLN A 268 -2.43 -3.25 -5.69
N ILE A 269 -2.74 -2.15 -6.39
CA ILE A 269 -2.29 -0.83 -5.96
C ILE A 269 -2.98 -0.39 -4.67
N LEU A 270 -4.24 -0.82 -4.46
CA LEU A 270 -5.00 -0.61 -3.22
C LEU A 270 -4.32 -1.22 -1.99
N PHE A 271 -3.38 -2.15 -2.19
CA PHE A 271 -2.54 -2.72 -1.13
C PHE A 271 -1.13 -2.11 -1.11
N PHE A 272 -0.43 -2.09 -2.25
CA PHE A 272 0.98 -1.69 -2.29
C PHE A 272 1.21 -0.21 -1.99
N GLU A 273 0.31 0.67 -2.42
CA GLU A 273 0.42 2.11 -2.16
C GLU A 273 0.33 2.45 -0.66
N PRO A 274 -0.73 2.06 0.08
CA PRO A 274 -0.76 2.31 1.52
C PRO A 274 0.34 1.54 2.26
N LEU A 275 0.84 0.42 1.72
CA LEU A 275 1.96 -0.33 2.30
C LEU A 275 3.26 0.46 2.21
N ALA A 276 3.53 1.06 1.05
CA ALA A 276 4.68 1.93 0.85
C ALA A 276 4.63 3.11 1.82
N LEU A 277 3.49 3.79 1.92
CA LEU A 277 3.29 4.91 2.85
C LEU A 277 3.44 4.48 4.31
N TYR A 278 2.85 3.34 4.70
CA TYR A 278 2.96 2.82 6.06
C TYR A 278 4.42 2.53 6.43
N LEU A 279 5.16 1.85 5.56
CA LEU A 279 6.56 1.51 5.82
C LEU A 279 7.45 2.76 5.85
N TRP A 280 7.15 3.76 5.01
CA TRP A 280 7.81 5.07 5.05
C TRP A 280 7.62 5.74 6.41
N TRP A 281 6.36 5.88 6.87
CA TRP A 281 6.08 6.49 8.16
C TRP A 281 6.65 5.70 9.33
N ARG A 282 6.61 4.37 9.23
CA ARG A 282 7.22 3.48 10.20
C ARG A 282 8.74 3.66 10.25
N GLY A 283 9.37 3.98 9.13
CA GLY A 283 10.77 4.37 9.02
C GLY A 283 11.04 5.70 9.70
N VAL A 284 10.27 6.74 9.38
CA VAL A 284 10.41 8.08 9.97
C VAL A 284 10.19 8.06 11.48
N ASN A 285 9.15 7.39 11.96
CA ASN A 285 8.81 7.33 13.39
C ASN A 285 9.71 6.40 14.18
N GLY A 286 10.16 5.29 13.57
CA GLY A 286 10.92 4.25 14.25
C GLY A 286 12.43 4.32 14.03
N GLY A 287 12.89 5.08 13.04
CA GLY A 287 14.30 5.29 12.70
C GLY A 287 15.06 4.05 12.21
N ARG A 288 14.40 2.89 12.01
CA ARG A 288 15.06 1.63 11.63
C ARG A 288 15.34 1.62 10.13
N ALA A 289 16.60 1.42 9.73
CA ALA A 289 17.02 1.36 8.33
C ALA A 289 16.23 0.31 7.51
N LEU A 290 15.89 -0.81 8.16
CA LEU A 290 15.07 -1.86 7.55
C LEU A 290 13.67 -1.37 7.13
N SER A 291 13.06 -0.44 7.88
CA SER A 291 11.75 0.10 7.51
C SER A 291 11.84 0.97 6.26
N TYR A 292 12.89 1.77 6.13
CA TYR A 292 13.17 2.54 4.90
C TYR A 292 13.46 1.64 3.70
N LEU A 293 14.24 0.57 3.88
CA LEU A 293 14.50 -0.40 2.81
C LEU A 293 13.19 -1.01 2.29
N TRP A 294 12.35 -1.52 3.19
CA TRP A 294 11.06 -2.11 2.80
C TRP A 294 10.08 -1.08 2.23
N ALA A 295 10.16 0.18 2.67
CA ALA A 295 9.39 1.27 2.06
C ALA A 295 9.78 1.49 0.59
N GLY A 296 11.08 1.48 0.28
CA GLY A 296 11.58 1.53 -1.10
C GLY A 296 11.15 0.32 -1.92
N ILE A 297 11.22 -0.89 -1.35
CA ILE A 297 10.76 -2.12 -2.02
C ILE A 297 9.25 -2.05 -2.33
N ALA A 298 8.42 -1.67 -1.35
CA ALA A 298 6.97 -1.52 -1.55
C ALA A 298 6.63 -0.42 -2.58
N THR A 299 7.39 0.67 -2.59
CA THR A 299 7.29 1.73 -3.61
C THR A 299 7.61 1.17 -5.01
N GLY A 300 8.64 0.33 -5.14
CA GLY A 300 8.95 -0.37 -6.39
C GLY A 300 7.83 -1.31 -6.83
N TRP A 301 7.23 -2.06 -5.90
CA TRP A 301 6.06 -2.91 -6.19
C TRP A 301 4.84 -2.13 -6.70
N CYS A 302 4.67 -0.85 -6.31
CA CYS A 302 3.65 0.00 -6.92
C CYS A 302 3.87 0.13 -8.44
N MET A 303 5.11 0.37 -8.86
CA MET A 303 5.47 0.50 -10.29
C MET A 303 5.27 -0.80 -11.08
N TYR A 304 5.49 -1.95 -10.44
CA TYR A 304 5.38 -3.27 -11.06
C TYR A 304 4.01 -3.94 -10.92
N SER A 305 3.08 -3.39 -10.15
CA SER A 305 1.73 -3.96 -9.99
C SER A 305 0.73 -3.38 -10.97
N TYR A 306 0.73 -2.06 -11.17
CA TYR A 306 -0.20 -1.41 -12.08
C TYR A 306 0.35 -0.05 -12.55
N ASN A 307 -0.04 0.38 -13.75
CA ASN A 307 0.46 1.63 -14.36
C ASN A 307 0.23 2.87 -13.47
N ALA A 308 -0.93 2.98 -12.80
CA ALA A 308 -1.17 4.10 -11.89
C ALA A 308 -0.16 4.15 -10.72
N GLY A 309 0.41 3.00 -10.32
CA GLY A 309 1.42 2.93 -9.28
C GLY A 309 2.77 3.57 -9.66
N GLN A 310 3.00 3.88 -10.93
CA GLN A 310 4.17 4.65 -11.37
C GLN A 310 4.14 6.11 -10.88
N LEU A 311 2.98 6.61 -10.45
CA LEU A 311 2.85 7.92 -9.80
C LEU A 311 3.25 7.90 -8.32
N VAL A 312 3.33 6.73 -7.69
CA VAL A 312 3.64 6.65 -6.24
C VAL A 312 5.05 7.17 -5.92
N PRO A 313 6.14 6.76 -6.61
CA PRO A 313 7.48 7.31 -6.35
C PRO A 313 7.57 8.85 -6.45
N PRO A 314 7.12 9.52 -7.55
CA PRO A 314 7.23 10.98 -7.62
C PRO A 314 6.36 11.68 -6.56
N LEU A 315 5.19 11.14 -6.21
CA LEU A 315 4.37 11.68 -5.12
C LEU A 315 5.08 11.59 -3.76
N LEU A 316 5.71 10.45 -3.47
CA LEU A 316 6.51 10.28 -2.25
C LEU A 316 7.68 11.25 -2.20
N PHE A 317 8.44 11.40 -3.29
CA PHE A 317 9.56 12.34 -3.36
C PHE A 317 9.11 13.79 -3.25
N ALA A 318 8.01 14.18 -3.90
CA ALA A 318 7.44 15.52 -3.78
C ALA A 318 7.02 15.81 -2.33
N TRP A 319 6.38 14.84 -1.68
CA TRP A 319 6.02 14.96 -0.27
C TRP A 319 7.24 15.09 0.64
N MET A 320 8.29 14.28 0.43
CA MET A 320 9.56 14.40 1.17
C MET A 320 10.22 15.76 0.97
N GLY A 321 10.19 16.29 -0.26
CA GLY A 321 10.68 17.63 -0.58
C GLY A 321 9.93 18.71 0.18
N LEU A 322 8.60 18.65 0.22
CA LEU A 322 7.77 19.56 1.01
C LEU A 322 8.08 19.44 2.51
N ALA A 323 8.19 18.22 3.04
CA ALA A 323 8.53 18.00 4.44
C ALA A 323 9.89 18.60 4.81
N ALA A 324 10.89 18.51 3.93
CA ALA A 324 12.21 19.11 4.14
C ALA A 324 12.17 20.65 4.11
N VAL A 325 11.34 21.25 3.26
CA VAL A 325 11.17 22.72 3.17
C VAL A 325 10.46 23.28 4.40
N PHE A 326 9.45 22.57 4.93
CA PHE A 326 8.65 23.00 6.08
C PHE A 326 9.11 22.43 7.42
N ALA A 327 10.24 21.72 7.45
CA ALA A 327 10.82 21.24 8.70
C ALA A 327 11.20 22.44 9.59
N PRO A 328 10.81 22.46 10.88
CA PRO A 328 11.27 23.49 11.80
C PRO A 328 12.80 23.45 11.86
N ARG A 329 13.43 24.59 11.58
CA ARG A 329 14.88 24.78 11.65
C ARG A 329 15.35 24.89 13.10
#